data_AF-A0A7X8LUU3-F1
#
_entry.id   AF-A0A7X8LUU3-F1
#
_cell.length_a   1.000
_cell.length_b   1.000
_cell.length_c   1.000
_cell.angle_alpha   90.00
_cell.angle_beta   90.00
_cell.angle_gamma   90.00
#
_symmetry.space_group_name_H-M   'P 1'
#
loop_
_entity.id
_entity.type
_entity.pdbx_description
1 polymer ?
#
loop_
_entity_poly.entity_id
_entity_poly.type
_entity_poly.pdbx_seq_one_letter_code
_entity_poly.pdbx_strand_id
1 'polypeptide(L)'
;MFACKKILCIGSIILGLILIGLGVFLLASGFAIETITIGVIVGGILLLISGCIKKCTNIPGLLCILLTLVTLFLIISGILAIIFVGALFEGLILIGLGVLAALLTAICLINRCCCRDVYRAEC
;
A
#
# COMPACT_ATOMS: atom_id res chain seq x y z
N MET A 1 -23.54 3.30 -2.13
CA MET A 1 -22.58 2.20 -2.38
C MET A 1 -21.41 2.54 -3.32
N PHE A 2 -21.49 3.54 -4.22
CA PHE A 2 -20.37 3.88 -5.14
C PHE A 2 -19.25 4.76 -4.55
N ALA A 3 -19.54 5.60 -3.56
CA ALA A 3 -18.58 6.58 -3.04
C ALA A 3 -17.38 5.94 -2.30
N CYS A 4 -17.63 4.93 -1.46
CA CYS A 4 -16.60 4.30 -0.63
C CYS A 4 -15.57 3.52 -1.47
N LYS A 5 -16.03 2.83 -2.52
CA LYS A 5 -15.14 2.13 -3.47
C LYS A 5 -14.26 3.11 -4.26
N LYS A 6 -14.80 4.28 -4.61
CA LYS A 6 -14.08 5.35 -5.33
C LYS A 6 -12.99 5.98 -4.46
N ILE A 7 -13.29 6.23 -3.17
CA ILE A 7 -12.35 6.77 -2.19
C ILE A 7 -11.19 5.80 -1.92
N LEU A 8 -11.47 4.51 -1.73
CA LEU A 8 -10.42 3.50 -1.55
C LEU A 8 -9.52 3.37 -2.78
N CYS A 9 -10.11 3.43 -3.99
CA CYS A 9 -9.34 3.37 -5.23
C CYS A 9 -8.43 4.59 -5.38
N ILE A 10 -8.98 5.80 -5.18
CA ILE A 10 -8.21 7.05 -5.20
C ILE A 10 -7.09 7.01 -4.16
N GLY A 11 -7.40 6.59 -2.93
CA GLY A 11 -6.40 6.46 -1.86
C GLY A 11 -5.28 5.51 -2.23
N SER A 12 -5.59 4.34 -2.80
CA SER A 12 -4.56 3.38 -3.24
C SER A 12 -3.68 3.90 -4.37
N ILE A 13 -4.26 4.67 -5.31
CA ILE A 13 -3.51 5.26 -6.43
C ILE A 13 -2.57 6.35 -5.92
N ILE A 14 -3.08 7.24 -5.06
CA ILE A 14 -2.27 8.30 -4.43
C ILE A 14 -1.13 7.68 -3.63
N LEU A 15 -1.44 6.67 -2.80
CA LEU A 15 -0.44 5.96 -2.01
C LEU A 15 0.62 5.32 -2.91
N GLY A 16 0.22 4.64 -3.99
CA GLY A 16 1.14 4.06 -4.96
C GLY A 16 2.06 5.09 -5.63
N LEU A 17 1.52 6.25 -6.01
CA LEU A 17 2.29 7.36 -6.57
C LEU A 17 3.33 7.89 -5.57
N ILE A 18 2.95 8.03 -4.30
CA ILE A 18 3.85 8.44 -3.22
C ILE A 18 4.95 7.39 -3.01
N LEU A 19 4.61 6.08 -3.01
CA LEU A 19 5.62 5.01 -2.90
C LEU A 19 6.63 5.07 -4.05
N ILE A 20 6.18 5.25 -5.30
CA ILE A 20 7.08 5.33 -6.46
C ILE A 20 8.00 6.56 -6.32
N GLY A 21 7.45 7.73 -5.96
CA GLY A 21 8.22 8.95 -5.76
C GLY A 21 9.27 8.79 -4.64
N LEU A 22 8.88 8.18 -3.53
CA LEU A 22 9.79 7.89 -2.41
C LEU A 22 10.88 6.91 -2.83
N GLY A 23 10.54 5.88 -3.61
CA GLY A 23 11.49 4.90 -4.15
C GLY A 23 12.53 5.54 -5.07
N VAL A 24 12.12 6.44 -5.97
CA VAL A 24 13.05 7.19 -6.83
C VAL A 24 13.93 8.12 -5.99
N PHE A 25 13.38 8.76 -4.96
CA PHE A 25 14.14 9.60 -4.05
C PHE A 25 15.23 8.82 -3.30
N LEU A 26 14.88 7.64 -2.75
CA LEU A 26 15.81 6.72 -2.11
C LEU A 26 16.91 6.23 -3.06
N LEU A 27 16.57 6.03 -4.33
CA LEU A 27 17.54 5.64 -5.36
C LEU A 27 18.51 6.78 -5.65
N ALA A 28 18.01 8.01 -5.73
CA ALA A 28 18.82 9.20 -5.97
C ALA A 28 19.72 9.56 -4.78
N SER A 29 19.28 9.29 -3.54
CA SER A 29 20.08 9.53 -2.34
C SER A 29 21.15 8.47 -2.07
N GLY A 30 21.25 7.43 -2.91
CA GLY A 30 22.29 6.42 -2.80
C GLY A 30 22.13 5.50 -1.59
N PHE A 31 20.88 5.21 -1.20
CA PHE A 31 20.60 4.38 -0.03
C PHE A 31 21.20 2.98 -0.19
N ALA A 32 22.02 2.55 0.77
CA ALA A 32 22.86 1.35 0.68
C ALA A 32 22.08 0.02 0.57
N ILE A 33 20.77 0.02 0.82
CA ILE A 33 19.93 -1.17 0.75
C ILE A 33 19.05 -1.11 -0.51
N GLU A 34 19.67 -1.38 -1.65
CA GLU A 34 19.02 -1.34 -2.97
C GLU A 34 17.77 -2.25 -3.05
N THR A 35 17.78 -3.37 -2.31
CA THR A 35 16.65 -4.30 -2.23
C THR A 35 15.38 -3.67 -1.63
N ILE A 36 15.52 -2.75 -0.67
CA ILE A 36 14.37 -2.02 -0.12
C ILE A 36 13.82 -1.07 -1.19
N THR A 37 14.70 -0.32 -1.84
CA THR A 37 14.33 0.67 -2.87
C THR A 37 13.58 0.02 -4.02
N ILE A 38 14.09 -1.10 -4.54
CA ILE A 38 13.44 -1.86 -5.61
C ILE A 38 12.07 -2.38 -5.14
N GLY A 39 11.98 -2.91 -3.92
CA GLY A 39 10.73 -3.41 -3.38
C GLY A 39 9.67 -2.31 -3.19
N VAL A 40 10.06 -1.11 -2.76
CA VAL A 40 9.14 0.05 -2.63
C VAL A 40 8.62 0.48 -4.01
N ILE A 41 9.49 0.55 -5.02
CA ILE A 41 9.11 0.92 -6.39
C ILE A 41 8.17 -0.13 -6.98
N VAL A 42 8.55 -1.40 -6.91
CA VAL A 42 7.76 -2.51 -7.44
C VAL A 42 6.41 -2.60 -6.73
N GLY A 43 6.38 -2.49 -5.39
CA GLY A 43 5.15 -2.45 -4.61
C GLY A 43 4.22 -1.29 -5.00
N GLY A 44 4.78 -0.10 -5.22
CA GLY A 44 4.05 1.07 -5.72
C GLY A 44 3.45 0.85 -7.11
N ILE A 45 4.22 0.27 -8.04
CA ILE A 45 3.76 -0.06 -9.40
C ILE A 45 2.63 -1.10 -9.35
N LEU A 46 2.78 -2.18 -8.57
CA LEU A 46 1.73 -3.19 -8.41
C LEU A 46 0.44 -2.58 -7.85
N LEU A 47 0.54 -1.64 -6.90
CA LEU A 47 -0.62 -0.92 -6.37
C LEU A 47 -1.27 -0.02 -7.42
N LEU A 48 -0.50 0.67 -8.25
CA LEU A 48 -1.01 1.48 -9.34
C LEU A 48 -1.76 0.64 -10.37
N ILE A 49 -1.14 -0.45 -10.82
CA ILE A 49 -1.70 -1.35 -11.83
C ILE A 49 -2.98 -1.99 -11.29
N SER A 50 -2.96 -2.52 -10.06
CA SER A 50 -4.14 -3.13 -9.44
C SER A 50 -5.25 -2.12 -9.15
N GLY A 51 -4.92 -0.86 -8.82
CA GLY A 51 -5.87 0.24 -8.69
C GLY A 51 -6.53 0.62 -10.02
N CYS A 52 -5.76 0.67 -11.12
CA CYS A 52 -6.28 0.93 -12.47
C CYS A 52 -7.15 -0.23 -13.00
N ILE A 53 -6.70 -1.47 -12.85
CA ILE A 53 -7.43 -2.67 -13.30
C ILE A 53 -8.72 -2.87 -12.49
N LYS A 54 -8.74 -2.52 -11.20
CA LYS A 54 -9.97 -2.55 -10.38
C LYS A 54 -11.07 -1.62 -10.86
N LYS A 55 -10.76 -0.59 -11.64
CA LYS A 55 -11.77 0.22 -12.32
C LYS A 55 -12.57 -0.63 -13.34
N CYS A 56 -11.97 -1.72 -13.83
CA CYS A 56 -12.57 -2.69 -14.76
C CYS A 56 -13.02 -4.01 -14.10
N THR A 57 -12.44 -4.44 -12.97
CA THR A 57 -12.74 -5.76 -12.37
C THR A 57 -13.17 -5.66 -10.89
N ASN A 58 -14.33 -6.23 -10.57
CA ASN A 58 -15.04 -6.11 -9.31
C ASN A 58 -14.50 -7.03 -8.19
N ILE A 59 -13.17 -7.16 -8.05
CA ILE A 59 -12.55 -8.06 -7.05
C ILE A 59 -11.89 -7.23 -5.94
N PRO A 60 -12.65 -6.78 -4.92
CA PRO A 60 -12.13 -5.95 -3.85
C PRO A 60 -11.01 -6.64 -3.04
N GLY A 61 -11.05 -7.96 -2.94
CA GLY A 61 -10.15 -8.75 -2.09
C GLY A 61 -8.68 -8.73 -2.47
N LEU A 62 -8.36 -8.77 -3.77
CA LEU A 62 -6.96 -8.86 -4.22
C LEU A 62 -6.15 -7.62 -3.82
N LEU A 63 -6.77 -6.43 -3.89
CA LEU A 63 -6.10 -5.19 -3.43
C LEU A 63 -5.98 -5.16 -1.91
N CYS A 64 -6.95 -5.62 -1.12
CA CYS A 64 -6.76 -5.62 0.34
C CYS A 64 -5.56 -6.51 0.70
N ILE A 65 -5.43 -7.68 0.06
CA ILE A 65 -4.28 -8.57 0.25
C ILE A 65 -2.98 -7.89 -0.17
N LEU A 66 -2.96 -7.25 -1.35
CA LEU A 66 -1.78 -6.54 -1.85
C LEU A 66 -1.40 -5.36 -0.95
N LEU A 67 -2.38 -4.59 -0.47
CA LEU A 67 -2.17 -3.48 0.44
C LEU A 67 -1.62 -3.98 1.78
N THR A 68 -2.12 -5.12 2.28
CA THR A 68 -1.58 -5.78 3.47
C THR A 68 -0.12 -6.18 3.24
N LEU A 69 0.20 -6.77 2.09
CA LEU A 69 1.56 -7.18 1.76
C LEU A 69 2.51 -5.97 1.69
N VAL A 70 2.06 -4.87 1.07
CA VAL A 70 2.82 -3.61 1.00
C VAL A 70 2.97 -2.97 2.38
N THR A 71 1.94 -2.99 3.24
CA THR A 71 2.05 -2.48 4.62
C THR A 71 3.09 -3.23 5.42
N LEU A 72 3.09 -4.56 5.32
CA LEU A 72 4.03 -5.41 6.02
C LEU A 72 5.45 -5.11 5.52
N PHE A 73 5.61 -5.01 4.21
CA PHE A 73 6.89 -4.66 3.59
C PHE A 73 7.40 -3.30 4.08
N LEU A 74 6.57 -2.24 4.04
CA LEU A 74 6.94 -0.88 4.47
C LEU A 74 7.38 -0.84 5.94
N ILE A 75 6.63 -1.49 6.84
CA ILE A 75 6.95 -1.52 8.27
C ILE A 75 8.28 -2.26 8.49
N ILE A 76 8.45 -3.45 7.90
CA ILE A 76 9.68 -4.24 8.03
C ILE A 76 10.87 -3.45 7.46
N SER A 77 10.73 -2.86 6.27
CA SER A 77 11.79 -2.08 5.64
C SER A 77 12.13 -0.80 6.41
N GLY A 78 11.14 -0.15 7.02
CA GLY A 78 11.36 1.04 7.84
C GLY A 78 12.14 0.71 9.11
N ILE A 79 11.80 -0.40 9.78
CA ILE A 79 12.54 -0.90 10.94
C ILE A 79 13.99 -1.25 10.53
N LEU A 80 14.15 -1.95 9.40
CA LEU A 80 15.48 -2.30 8.89
C LEU A 80 16.32 -1.06 8.56
N ALA A 81 15.72 -0.04 7.95
CA ALA A 81 16.40 1.23 7.63
C ALA A 81 16.91 1.95 8.88
N ILE A 82 16.12 1.97 9.96
CA ILE A 82 16.54 2.58 11.24
C ILE A 82 17.71 1.81 11.86
N ILE A 83 17.64 0.47 11.88
CA ILE A 83 18.64 -0.37 12.55
C ILE A 83 19.96 -0.43 11.75
N PHE A 84 19.90 -0.63 10.44
CA PHE A 84 21.10 -0.87 9.62
C PHE A 84 21.79 0.41 9.14
N VAL A 85 21.02 1.43 8.76
CA VAL A 85 21.54 2.64 8.12
C VAL A 85 21.60 3.82 9.09
N GLY A 86 20.90 3.74 10.24
CA GLY A 86 20.75 4.88 11.15
C GLY A 86 19.93 6.02 10.55
N ALA A 87 19.26 5.75 9.43
CA ALA A 87 18.45 6.67 8.65
C ALA A 87 17.08 6.88 9.32
N LEU A 88 17.08 7.63 10.42
CA LEU A 88 15.89 7.90 11.22
C LEU A 88 14.79 8.58 10.42
N PHE A 89 15.14 9.54 9.56
CA PHE A 89 14.14 10.30 8.80
C PHE A 89 13.47 9.44 7.74
N GLU A 90 14.22 8.73 6.91
CA GLU A 90 13.67 7.84 5.89
C GLU A 90 12.85 6.71 6.54
N GLY A 91 13.39 6.07 7.59
CA GLY A 91 12.70 5.02 8.31
C GLY A 91 11.36 5.47 8.91
N LEU A 92 11.30 6.68 9.49
CA LEU A 92 10.07 7.22 10.05
C LEU A 92 9.02 7.51 8.97
N ILE A 93 9.45 7.99 7.79
CA ILE A 93 8.55 8.21 6.65
C ILE A 93 7.99 6.87 6.14
N LEU A 94 8.83 5.83 6.01
CA LEU A 94 8.37 4.50 5.60
C LEU A 94 7.35 3.91 6.58
N ILE A 95 7.61 4.02 7.88
CA ILE A 95 6.68 3.57 8.92
C ILE A 95 5.38 4.38 8.86
N GLY A 96 5.45 5.71 8.73
CA GLY A 96 4.29 6.58 8.61
C GLY A 96 3.41 6.23 7.41
N LEU A 97 4.02 5.98 6.25
CA LEU A 97 3.33 5.47 5.06
C LEU A 97 2.70 4.10 5.31
N GLY A 98 3.43 3.21 6.00
CA GLY A 98 2.94 1.89 6.39
C GLY A 98 1.69 1.97 7.26
N VAL A 99 1.65 2.90 8.22
CA VAL A 99 0.47 3.15 9.08
C VAL A 99 -0.72 3.67 8.26
N LEU A 100 -0.50 4.62 7.35
CA LEU A 100 -1.55 5.08 6.44
C LEU A 100 -2.12 3.93 5.60
N ALA A 101 -1.23 3.11 5.04
CA ALA A 101 -1.61 1.96 4.25
C ALA A 101 -2.35 0.90 5.09
N ALA A 102 -1.98 0.72 6.37
CA ALA A 102 -2.66 -0.17 7.30
C ALA A 102 -4.07 0.34 7.62
N LEU A 103 -4.25 1.65 7.75
CA LEU A 103 -5.56 2.27 7.94
C LEU A 103 -6.46 2.02 6.72
N LEU A 104 -5.95 2.22 5.50
CA LEU A 104 -6.69 1.87 4.28
C LEU A 104 -7.00 0.37 4.21
N THR A 105 -6.07 -0.48 4.65
CA THR A 105 -6.26 -1.94 4.70
C THR A 105 -7.38 -2.31 5.68
N ALA A 106 -7.41 -1.71 6.87
CA ALA A 106 -8.45 -1.92 7.86
C ALA A 106 -9.83 -1.50 7.31
N ILE A 107 -9.91 -0.34 6.66
CA ILE A 107 -11.15 0.11 6.00
C ILE A 107 -11.55 -0.86 4.88
N CYS A 108 -10.58 -1.36 4.09
CA CYS A 108 -10.80 -2.35 3.05
C CYS A 108 -11.35 -3.67 3.63
N LEU A 109 -10.81 -4.12 4.77
CA LEU A 109 -11.22 -5.34 5.47
C LEU A 109 -12.60 -5.20 6.10
N ILE A 110 -12.89 -4.09 6.79
CA ILE A 110 -14.19 -3.80 7.41
C ILE A 110 -15.27 -3.75 6.34
N ASN A 111 -15.03 -3.06 5.23
CA ASN A 111 -15.98 -2.99 4.13
C ASN A 111 -16.18 -4.37 3.47
N ARG A 112 -15.15 -5.22 3.43
CA ARG A 112 -15.27 -6.60 2.92
C ARG A 112 -15.95 -7.54 3.92
N CYS A 113 -15.83 -7.33 5.23
CA CYS A 113 -16.53 -8.13 6.24
C CYS A 113 -18.01 -7.71 6.34
N CYS A 114 -18.29 -6.43 6.54
CA CYS A 114 -19.66 -5.93 6.72
C CYS A 114 -20.53 -5.97 5.44
N CYS A 115 -19.95 -5.89 4.23
CA CYS A 115 -20.73 -5.99 2.98
C CYS A 115 -20.78 -7.40 2.38
N ARG A 116 -20.06 -8.38 2.93
CA ARG A 116 -20.11 -9.77 2.44
C ARG A 116 -21.32 -10.54 2.99
N ASP A 117 -21.90 -10.08 4.09
CA ASP A 117 -23.16 -10.64 4.61
C ASP A 117 -24.38 -10.28 3.75
N VAL A 118 -24.33 -9.20 2.96
CA VAL A 118 -25.43 -8.85 2.03
C VAL A 118 -25.44 -9.73 0.78
N TYR A 119 -24.27 -10.21 0.31
CA TYR A 119 -24.18 -11.08 -0.87
C TYR A 119 -24.47 -12.56 -0.58
N ARG A 120 -24.66 -12.94 0.69
CA ARG A 120 -25.13 -14.28 1.09
C ARG A 120 -26.65 -14.35 1.27
N ALA A 121 -27.35 -13.21 1.19
CA ALA A 121 -28.80 -13.14 1.23
C ALA A 121 -29.45 -13.17 -0.18
N GLU A 122 -28.65 -13.24 -1.25
CA GLU A 122 -29.10 -13.35 -2.66
C GLU A 122 -28.48 -14.56 -3.39
N CYS A 123 -28.04 -15.59 -2.66
CA CYS A 123 -27.78 -16.93 -3.19
C CYS A 123 -28.70 -17.93 -2.50
#